data_AF-A0A382WXR2-F1
#
_entry.id   AF-A0A382WXR2-F1
#
_cell.length_a   1.000
_cell.length_b   1.000
_cell.length_c   1.000
_cell.angle_alpha   90.00
_cell.angle_beta   90.00
_cell.angle_gamma   90.00
#
_symmetry.space_group_name_H-M   'P 1'
#
loop_
_entity.id
_entity.type
_entity.pdbx_description
1 polymer ?
#
loop_
_entity_poly.entity_id
_entity_poly.type
_entity_poly.pdbx_seq_one_letter_code
_entity_poly.pdbx_strand_id
1 'polypeptide(L)' 'MNPVDKIVADRVSAKGFNDPIADVCFLALSDDNRPSVRTLVMRNISGAGFTLFVNKTSEKWRILKAN' A
#
# COMPACT_ATOMS: atom_id res chain seq x y z
N MET A 1 4.03 -21.54 -5.30
CA MET A 1 4.63 -20.44 -4.51
C MET A 1 3.51 -19.52 -4.07
N ASN A 2 3.41 -19.19 -2.79
CA ASN A 2 2.42 -18.23 -2.31
C ASN A 2 2.83 -16.81 -2.78
N PRO A 3 1.96 -16.06 -3.48
CA PRO A 3 2.30 -14.73 -3.98
C PRO A 3 2.65 -13.75 -2.85
N VAL A 4 2.09 -13.92 -1.64
CA VAL A 4 2.42 -13.08 -0.48
C VAL A 4 3.89 -13.27 -0.08
N ASP A 5 4.37 -14.52 -0.03
CA ASP A 5 5.75 -14.83 0.34
C ASP A 5 6.74 -14.21 -0.64
N LYS A 6 6.40 -14.21 -1.93
CA LYS A 6 7.21 -13.55 -2.96
C LYS A 6 7.30 -12.04 -2.74
N ILE A 7 6.19 -11.38 -2.45
CA ILE A 7 6.18 -9.91 -2.21
C ILE A 7 6.99 -9.56 -0.95
N VAL A 8 6.89 -10.38 0.10
CA VAL A 8 7.70 -10.20 1.32
C VAL A 8 9.19 -10.35 1.00
N ALA A 9 9.57 -11.39 0.26
CA ALA A 9 10.96 -11.63 -0.14
C ALA A 9 11.50 -10.49 -1.04
N ASP A 10 10.72 -10.06 -2.03
CA ASP A 10 11.09 -8.98 -2.95
C ASP A 10 11.28 -7.66 -2.18
N ARG A 11 10.43 -7.36 -1.18
CA ARG A 11 10.59 -6.18 -0.31
C ARG A 11 11.84 -6.26 0.57
N VAL A 12 12.15 -7.43 1.14
CA VAL A 12 13.39 -7.63 1.92
C VAL A 12 14.62 -7.42 1.05
N SER A 13 14.60 -7.94 -0.18
CA SER A 13 15.66 -7.76 -1.16
C SER A 13 15.85 -6.27 -1.51
N ALA A 14 14.77 -5.56 -1.82
CA ALA A 14 14.80 -4.12 -2.13
C ALA A 14 15.43 -3.30 -0.99
N LYS A 15 15.10 -3.60 0.27
CA LYS A 15 15.75 -2.98 1.43
C LYS A 15 17.24 -3.31 1.51
N GLY A 16 17.63 -4.55 1.24
CA GLY A 16 19.04 -4.96 1.20
C GLY A 16 19.86 -4.19 0.17
N PHE A 17 19.22 -3.74 -0.92
CA PHE A 17 19.82 -2.88 -1.95
C PHE A 17 19.67 -1.38 -1.68
N ASN A 18 19.19 -0.97 -0.50
CA ASN A 18 18.90 0.44 -0.15
C ASN A 18 17.98 1.14 -1.15
N ASP A 19 16.99 0.42 -1.69
CA ASP A 19 16.00 0.99 -2.59
C ASP A 19 15.17 2.07 -1.84
N PRO A 20 15.18 3.34 -2.30
CA PRO A 20 14.49 4.44 -1.63
C PRO A 20 12.95 4.28 -1.62
N ILE A 21 12.39 3.41 -2.46
CA ILE A 21 10.95 3.17 -2.56
C ILE A 21 10.50 1.82 -1.98
N ALA A 22 11.39 1.06 -1.34
CA ALA A 22 11.07 -0.26 -0.76
C ALA A 22 9.89 -0.26 0.24
N ASP A 23 9.63 0.88 0.87
CA ASP A 23 8.53 1.06 1.82
C ASP A 23 7.39 1.93 1.29
N VAL A 24 7.40 2.29 0.01
CA VAL A 24 6.36 3.12 -0.62
C VAL A 24 5.28 2.25 -1.24
N CYS A 25 4.04 2.53 -0.89
CA CYS A 25 2.84 1.99 -1.52
C CYS A 25 2.15 3.10 -2.31
N PHE A 26 1.87 2.84 -3.59
CA PHE A 26 1.03 3.71 -4.41
C PHE A 26 -0.42 3.25 -4.28
N LEU A 27 -1.21 3.97 -3.49
CA LEU A 27 -2.62 3.69 -3.32
C LEU A 27 -3.42 4.46 -4.37
N ALA A 28 -4.04 3.72 -5.27
CA ALA A 28 -5.01 4.24 -6.24
C ALA A 28 -6.43 4.00 -5.73
N LEU A 29 -7.24 5.05 -5.66
CA LEU A 29 -8.66 4.98 -5.30
C LEU A 29 -9.49 5.71 -6.35
N SER A 30 -10.69 5.22 -6.63
CA SER A 30 -11.64 5.88 -7.52
C SER A 30 -12.88 6.29 -6.73
N ASP A 31 -13.37 7.49 -6.98
CA ASP A 31 -14.70 7.93 -6.57
C ASP A 31 -15.42 8.45 -7.80
N ASP A 32 -16.62 7.93 -8.09
CA ASP A 32 -17.40 8.30 -9.28
C ASP A 32 -16.57 8.26 -10.59
N ASN A 33 -15.85 7.16 -10.83
CA ASN A 33 -14.91 6.96 -11.95
C ASN A 33 -13.79 8.02 -12.07
N ARG A 34 -13.51 8.80 -11.02
CA ARG A 34 -12.38 9.73 -10.96
C ARG A 34 -11.24 9.13 -10.13
N PRO A 35 -10.20 8.59 -10.78
CA PRO A 35 -9.08 7.99 -10.05
C PRO A 35 -8.21 9.07 -9.40
N SER A 36 -7.69 8.73 -8.22
CA SER A 36 -6.68 9.52 -7.51
C SER A 36 -5.60 8.58 -6.97
N VAL A 37 -4.34 9.00 -7.07
CA VAL A 37 -3.18 8.23 -6.61
C VAL A 37 -2.40 9.03 -5.57
N ARG A 38 -1.99 8.35 -4.50
CA ARG A 38 -1.15 8.91 -3.44
C ARG A 38 -0.13 7.87 -2.96
N THR A 39 1.03 8.34 -2.50
CA THR A 39 2.01 7.50 -1.83
C THR A 39 1.69 7.38 -0.33
N LEU A 40 1.85 6.17 0.20
CA LEU A 40 1.73 5.86 1.62
C LEU A 40 2.90 4.98 2.04
N VAL A 41 3.23 5.00 3.33
CA VAL A 41 4.25 4.09 3.87
C VAL A 41 3.60 2.72 4.12
N MET A 42 4.14 1.68 3.48
CA MET A 42 3.77 0.28 3.71
C MET A 42 4.19 -0.15 5.11
N ARG A 43 3.24 -0.44 6.00
CA ARG A 43 3.56 -0.79 7.40
C ARG A 43 3.86 -2.28 7.57
N ASN A 44 3.02 -3.12 7.00
CA ASN A 44 3.14 -4.56 7.14
C ASN A 44 2.59 -5.29 5.91
N ILE A 45 3.10 -6.49 5.67
CA ILE A 45 2.61 -7.45 4.68
C ILE A 45 2.46 -8.76 5.43
N SER A 46 1.25 -9.31 5.45
CA SER A 46 0.93 -10.55 6.18
C SER A 46 0.01 -11.43 5.35
N GLY A 47 -0.30 -12.63 5.85
CA GLY A 47 -1.31 -13.50 5.24
C GLY A 47 -2.71 -12.85 5.14
N ALA A 48 -3.01 -11.85 5.97
CA ALA A 48 -4.26 -11.08 5.90
C ALA A 48 -4.22 -9.91 4.89
N GLY A 49 -3.06 -9.67 4.25
CA GLY A 49 -2.87 -8.60 3.27
C GLY A 49 -1.93 -7.48 3.73
N PHE A 50 -2.13 -6.29 3.18
CA PHE A 50 -1.30 -5.11 3.36
C PHE A 50 -1.83 -4.19 4.46
N THR A 51 -0.95 -3.68 5.31
CA THR A 51 -1.31 -2.69 6.35
C THR A 51 -0.79 -1.31 5.98
N LEU A 52 -1.71 -0.33 5.96
CA LEU A 52 -1.45 1.07 5.69
C LEU A 52 -2.06 1.91 6.82
N PHE A 53 -1.44 3.06 7.14
CA PHE A 53 -2.05 4.05 8.02
C PHE A 53 -2.68 5.18 7.20
N VAL A 54 -3.95 5.46 7.49
CA VAL A 54 -4.76 6.46 6.82
C VAL A 54 -5.44 7.34 7.85
N ASN A 55 -5.42 8.66 7.65
CA ASN A 55 -6.13 9.59 8.51
C ASN A 55 -7.65 9.53 8.23
N LYS A 56 -8.46 9.37 9.29
CA LYS A 56 -9.93 9.34 9.23
C LYS A 56 -10.57 10.59 8.63
N THR A 57 -9.93 11.76 8.69
CA THR A 57 -10.48 13.00 8.11
C THR A 57 -10.07 13.21 6.65
N SER A 58 -9.31 12.29 6.06
CA SER A 58 -8.78 12.48 4.71
C SER A 58 -9.72 11.99 3.62
N GLU A 59 -9.61 12.60 2.43
CA GLU A 59 -10.43 12.24 1.28
C GLU A 59 -10.33 10.75 0.91
N LYS A 60 -9.12 10.19 0.93
CA LYS A 60 -8.90 8.75 0.74
C LYS A 60 -9.66 7.87 1.74
N TRP A 61 -9.84 8.31 3.00
CA TRP A 61 -10.64 7.57 3.97
C TRP A 61 -12.12 7.62 3.62
N ARG A 62 -12.63 8.79 3.17
CA ARG A 62 -14.01 8.92 2.68
C ARG A 62 -14.27 7.94 1.55
N ILE A 63 -13.37 7.86 0.57
CA ILE A 63 -13.50 6.96 -0.59
C ILE A 63 -13.42 5.48 -0.15
N LEU A 64 -12.49 5.12 0.73
CA LEU A 64 -12.37 3.75 1.28
C LEU A 64 -13.59 3.30 2.10
N LYS A 65 -14.29 4.24 2.75
CA LYS A 65 -15.49 3.95 3.54
C LYS A 65 -16.76 3.79 2.69
N ALA A 66 -16.75 4.29 1.46
CA ALA A 66 -17.89 4.30 0.55
C ALA A 66 -17.90 3.11 -0.42
N ASN A 67 -16.75 2.48 -0.64
CA ASN A 67 -16.59 1.24 -1.41
C ASN A 67 -16.53 0.03 -0.47
#